data_AF-A0AAD7GMD3-F1
#
_entry.id   AF-A0AAD7GMD3-F1
#
_cell.length_a   1.000
_cell.length_b   1.000
_cell.length_c   1.000
_cell.angle_alpha   90.00
_cell.angle_beta   90.00
_cell.angle_gamma   90.00
#
_symmetry.space_group_name_H-M   'P 1'
#
loop_
_entity.id
_entity.type
_entity.pdbx_description
1 polymer ?
#
loop_
_entity_poly.entity_id
_entity_poly.type
_entity_poly.pdbx_seq_one_letter_code
_entity_poly.pdbx_strand_id
1 'polypeptide(L)'
;MHSVRHKDIVFRGQQNQSVPLRILSFNLETRVRSDMVFMPYHTTAEMPVIQIGNIMQMGFGCTACTYRIIFTLQGCTEIPGAEVRSFPTEASMLLAWREFIMMSDPDLITGHNIACFNFVYLLFRAEVLRLSSFACLGRLKG
;
A
#
# COMPACT_ATOMS: atom_id res chain seq x y z
N MET A 1 -12.97 8.76 29.47
CA MET A 1 -11.70 8.92 28.71
C MET A 1 -10.70 9.55 29.66
N HIS A 2 -9.63 8.86 30.06
CA HIS A 2 -8.61 9.47 30.90
C HIS A 2 -7.82 10.47 30.05
N SER A 3 -7.92 11.76 30.40
CA SER A 3 -7.15 12.81 29.73
C SER A 3 -5.70 12.73 30.22
N VAL A 4 -4.79 12.29 29.37
CA VAL A 4 -3.34 12.40 29.58
C VAL A 4 -2.92 13.82 29.20
N ARG A 5 -2.22 14.52 30.09
CA ARG A 5 -1.67 15.86 29.84
C ARG A 5 -0.17 15.75 29.55
N HIS A 6 0.40 16.77 28.92
CA HIS A 6 1.84 16.80 28.59
C HIS A 6 2.74 16.54 29.82
N LYS A 7 2.34 17.01 31.01
CA LYS A 7 3.06 16.80 32.27
C LYS A 7 3.00 15.38 32.83
N ASP A 8 2.11 14.55 32.31
CA ASP A 8 1.97 13.14 32.69
C ASP A 8 2.92 12.24 31.84
N ILE A 9 3.65 12.80 30.86
CA ILE A 9 4.62 12.10 30.00
C ILE A 9 5.99 12.03 30.69
N VAL A 10 6.57 10.84 30.77
CA VAL A 10 7.89 10.60 31.37
C VAL A 10 8.83 9.96 30.34
N PHE A 11 10.00 10.56 30.14
CA PHE A 11 11.06 9.99 29.29
C PHE A 11 11.76 8.84 30.03
N ARG A 12 11.86 7.66 29.40
CA ARG A 12 12.43 6.44 29.99
C ARG A 12 13.91 6.19 29.69
N GLY A 13 14.65 7.21 29.23
CA GLY A 13 16.06 7.03 28.83
C GLY A 13 16.21 6.30 27.50
N GLN A 14 17.45 6.05 27.08
CA GLN A 14 17.71 5.18 25.93
C GLN A 14 17.38 3.73 26.28
N GLN A 15 16.66 3.08 25.36
CA GLN A 15 16.33 1.66 25.43
C GLN A 15 17.10 0.97 24.29
N ASN A 16 17.86 -0.09 24.59
CA ASN A 16 18.65 -0.82 23.59
C ASN A 16 17.82 -1.80 22.74
N GLN A 17 16.51 -1.85 22.93
CA GLN A 17 15.61 -2.78 22.26
C GLN A 17 14.83 -2.08 21.15
N SER A 18 14.92 -2.63 19.94
CA SER A 18 14.13 -2.16 18.80
C SER A 18 12.67 -2.58 18.93
N VAL A 19 11.75 -1.67 18.61
CA VAL A 19 10.31 -1.97 18.53
C VAL A 19 10.05 -2.77 17.25
N PRO A 20 9.23 -3.82 17.29
CA PRO A 20 8.91 -4.62 16.10
C PRO A 20 7.93 -3.88 15.17
N LEU A 21 8.43 -2.88 14.43
CA LEU A 21 7.65 -2.11 13.47
C LEU A 21 7.08 -3.00 12.35
N ARG A 22 5.85 -2.71 11.93
CA ARG A 22 5.26 -3.24 10.69
C ARG A 22 5.73 -2.39 9.51
N ILE A 23 6.54 -2.99 8.64
CA ILE A 23 7.11 -2.32 7.48
C ILE A 23 6.46 -2.90 6.22
N LEU A 24 5.67 -2.08 5.52
CA LEU A 24 5.07 -2.42 4.24
C LEU A 24 5.92 -1.88 3.10
N SER A 25 6.45 -2.76 2.25
CA SER A 25 7.01 -2.38 0.95
C SER A 25 6.01 -2.70 -0.16
N PHE A 26 5.79 -1.80 -1.11
CA PHE A 26 4.90 -2.07 -2.25
C PHE A 26 5.40 -1.51 -3.58
N ASN A 27 4.96 -2.13 -4.66
CA ASN A 27 5.11 -1.66 -6.04
C ASN A 27 3.82 -1.94 -6.83
N LEU A 28 3.58 -1.18 -7.90
CA LEU A 28 2.43 -1.40 -8.79
C LEU A 28 2.87 -1.53 -10.24
N GLU A 29 2.08 -2.27 -11.01
CA GLU A 29 2.21 -2.37 -12.46
C GLU A 29 0.96 -1.83 -13.14
N THR A 30 1.17 -1.20 -14.29
CA THR A 30 0.10 -0.57 -15.09
C THR A 30 0.15 -1.09 -16.51
N ARG A 31 -1.00 -1.13 -17.16
CA ARG A 31 -1.04 -1.42 -18.59
C ARG A 31 -0.80 -0.13 -19.37
N VAL A 32 0.30 -0.10 -20.13
CA VAL A 32 0.63 0.99 -21.05
C VAL A 32 0.06 0.69 -22.43
N ARG A 33 -0.42 1.71 -23.14
CA ARG A 33 -0.86 1.55 -24.54
C ARG A 33 0.35 1.29 -25.43
N SER A 34 0.17 0.44 -26.44
CA SER A 34 1.24 0.04 -27.38
C SER A 34 1.80 1.19 -28.22
N ASP A 35 1.09 2.31 -28.33
CA ASP A 35 1.50 3.50 -29.07
C ASP A 35 2.27 4.51 -28.22
N MET A 36 2.42 4.26 -26.90
CA MET A 36 3.20 5.12 -26.01
C MET A 36 4.59 4.55 -25.74
N VAL A 37 5.61 5.38 -25.94
CA VAL A 37 7.04 5.03 -25.77
C VAL A 37 7.57 5.44 -24.39
N PHE A 38 6.79 6.21 -23.61
CA PHE A 38 7.17 6.72 -22.30
C PHE A 38 6.30 6.14 -21.18
N MET A 39 6.84 6.14 -19.96
CA MET A 39 6.09 5.73 -18.77
C MET A 39 4.77 6.51 -18.65
N PRO A 40 3.70 5.84 -18.18
CA PRO A 40 2.40 6.47 -18.00
C PRO A 40 2.51 7.66 -17.05
N TYR A 41 2.19 8.85 -17.55
CA TYR A 41 1.91 9.98 -16.67
C TYR A 41 0.49 9.85 -16.11
N HIS A 42 0.27 10.43 -14.92
CA HIS A 42 -0.99 10.49 -14.16
C HIS A 42 -2.12 11.26 -14.87
N THR A 43 -2.12 11.33 -16.20
CA THR A 43 -3.06 12.12 -17.01
C THR A 43 -3.86 11.27 -18.00
N THR A 44 -3.58 9.96 -18.10
CA THR A 44 -4.28 9.07 -19.04
C THR A 44 -5.28 8.16 -18.31
N ALA A 45 -6.57 8.43 -18.49
CA ALA A 45 -7.65 7.64 -17.88
C ALA A 45 -7.71 6.18 -18.37
N GLU A 46 -7.00 5.84 -19.45
CA GLU A 46 -7.08 4.54 -20.14
C GLU A 46 -6.03 3.51 -19.68
N MET A 47 -5.17 3.86 -18.73
CA MET A 47 -4.07 3.02 -18.26
C MET A 47 -4.35 2.48 -16.84
N PRO A 48 -5.05 1.34 -16.73
CA PRO A 48 -5.42 0.79 -15.43
C PRO A 48 -4.20 0.28 -14.67
N VAL A 49 -4.26 0.34 -13.35
CA VAL A 49 -3.42 -0.49 -12.48
C VAL A 49 -3.87 -1.93 -12.66
N ILE A 50 -2.92 -2.81 -12.97
CA ILE A 50 -3.20 -4.23 -13.22
C ILE A 50 -2.70 -5.13 -12.09
N GLN A 51 -1.67 -4.70 -11.36
CA GLN A 51 -1.14 -5.46 -10.23
C GLN A 51 -0.60 -4.52 -9.15
N ILE A 52 -0.71 -4.94 -7.88
CA ILE A 52 -0.06 -4.27 -6.73
C ILE A 52 0.58 -5.36 -5.87
N GLY A 53 1.91 -5.40 -5.87
CA GLY A 53 2.71 -6.33 -5.06
C GLY A 53 3.07 -5.71 -3.71
N ASN A 54 2.96 -6.49 -2.64
CA ASN A 54 3.19 -6.05 -1.28
C ASN A 54 4.02 -7.07 -0.50
N ILE A 55 4.97 -6.57 0.29
CA ILE A 55 5.74 -7.33 1.25
C ILE A 55 5.60 -6.64 2.60
N MET A 56 4.97 -7.32 3.56
CA MET A 56 4.91 -6.89 4.94
C MET A 56 6.02 -7.59 5.73
N GLN A 57 6.81 -6.82 6.46
CA GLN A 57 7.87 -7.31 7.33
C GLN A 57 7.63 -6.88 8.78
N MET A 58 7.82 -7.81 9.72
CA MET A 58 7.78 -7.52 11.16
C MET A 58 9.19 -7.29 11.70
N GLY A 59 9.47 -6.07 12.16
CA GLY A 59 10.75 -5.68 12.73
C GLY A 59 11.86 -5.49 11.69
N PHE A 60 12.81 -4.61 11.99
CA PHE A 60 13.93 -4.35 11.09
C PHE A 60 14.85 -5.58 11.00
N GLY A 61 15.20 -6.00 9.79
CA GLY A 61 16.11 -7.13 9.55
C GLY A 61 15.51 -8.54 9.70
N CYS A 62 14.26 -8.73 10.12
CA CYS A 62 13.65 -10.07 10.13
C CYS A 62 13.14 -10.48 8.74
N THR A 63 13.99 -11.14 7.95
CA THR A 63 13.59 -11.65 6.61
C THR A 63 12.68 -12.88 6.67
N ALA A 64 12.76 -13.67 7.74
CA ALA A 64 11.89 -14.83 7.97
C ALA A 64 10.45 -14.41 8.35
N CYS A 65 10.25 -13.18 8.83
CA CYS A 65 8.97 -12.66 9.29
C CYS A 65 8.26 -11.85 8.18
N THR A 66 8.20 -12.39 6.96
CA THR A 66 7.63 -11.68 5.82
C THR A 66 6.32 -12.31 5.35
N TYR A 67 5.35 -11.46 5.06
CA TYR A 67 4.09 -11.83 4.44
C TYR A 67 4.02 -11.18 3.06
N ARG A 68 3.87 -12.02 2.03
CA ARG A 68 3.88 -11.61 0.62
C ARG A 68 2.49 -11.73 0.05
N ILE A 69 1.98 -10.65 -0.53
CA ILE A 69 0.65 -10.62 -1.12
C ILE A 69 0.64 -9.76 -2.39
N ILE A 70 -0.01 -10.27 -3.43
CA ILE A 70 -0.22 -9.54 -4.69
C ILE A 70 -1.72 -9.42 -4.98
N PHE A 71 -2.12 -8.21 -5.34
CA PHE A 71 -3.46 -7.88 -5.82
C PHE A 71 -3.40 -7.81 -7.35
N THR A 72 -4.29 -8.51 -8.06
CA THR A 72 -4.24 -8.61 -9.52
C THR A 72 -5.61 -8.35 -10.15
N LEU A 73 -5.61 -7.76 -11.35
CA LEU A 73 -6.79 -7.58 -12.19
C LEU A 73 -7.02 -8.82 -13.07
N GLN A 74 -8.26 -9.30 -13.16
CA GLN A 74 -8.74 -10.37 -14.05
C GLN A 74 -8.16 -11.80 -13.83
N GLY A 75 -7.21 -11.99 -12.93
CA GLY A 75 -6.70 -13.31 -12.55
C GLY A 75 -5.17 -13.36 -12.48
N CYS A 76 -4.64 -14.34 -11.76
CA CYS A 76 -3.23 -14.69 -11.75
C CYS A 76 -3.09 -16.11 -11.21
N THR A 77 -2.18 -16.89 -11.79
CA THR A 77 -1.83 -18.22 -11.27
C THR A 77 -1.24 -18.09 -9.87
N GLU A 78 -1.40 -19.13 -9.04
CA GLU A 78 -0.78 -19.16 -7.73
C GLU A 78 0.74 -18.96 -7.80
N ILE A 79 1.27 -18.21 -6.83
CA ILE A 79 2.69 -17.93 -6.70
C ILE A 79 3.17 -18.58 -5.40
N PRO A 80 4.12 -19.54 -5.45
CA PRO A 80 4.59 -20.21 -4.25
C PRO A 80 5.04 -19.25 -3.13
N GLY A 81 4.38 -19.36 -1.98
CA GLY A 81 4.69 -18.56 -0.79
C GLY A 81 4.26 -17.09 -0.87
N ALA A 82 3.36 -16.73 -1.78
CA ALA A 82 2.66 -15.44 -1.79
C ALA A 82 1.15 -15.66 -1.90
N GLU A 83 0.38 -14.84 -1.19
CA GLU A 83 -1.07 -14.81 -1.36
C GLU A 83 -1.41 -14.05 -2.64
N VAL A 84 -2.22 -14.66 -3.51
CA VAL A 84 -2.70 -14.04 -4.74
C VAL A 84 -4.17 -13.68 -4.58
N ARG A 85 -4.50 -12.39 -4.59
CA ARG A 85 -5.88 -11.89 -4.58
C ARG A 85 -6.25 -11.31 -5.94
N SER A 86 -7.12 -12.00 -6.66
CA SER A 86 -7.58 -11.57 -8.00
C SER A 86 -8.93 -10.87 -7.92
N PHE A 87 -9.09 -9.79 -8.68
CA PHE A 87 -10.29 -8.97 -8.69
C PHE A 87 -10.83 -8.76 -10.11
N PRO A 88 -12.16 -8.72 -10.31
CA PRO A 88 -12.75 -8.57 -11.64
C PRO A 88 -12.62 -7.15 -12.20
N THR A 89 -12.50 -6.14 -11.32
CA THR A 89 -12.39 -4.72 -11.71
C THR A 89 -11.27 -4.01 -10.97
N GLU A 90 -10.66 -3.00 -11.61
CA GLU A 90 -9.66 -2.13 -10.98
C GLU A 90 -10.24 -1.47 -9.72
N ALA A 91 -11.50 -1.03 -9.77
CA ALA A 91 -12.20 -0.44 -8.64
C ALA A 91 -12.22 -1.35 -7.40
N SER A 92 -12.63 -2.61 -7.57
CA SER A 92 -12.63 -3.59 -6.48
C SER A 92 -11.22 -3.91 -5.97
N MET A 93 -10.22 -3.91 -6.87
CA MET A 93 -8.82 -4.16 -6.50
C MET A 93 -8.26 -3.02 -5.64
N LEU A 94 -8.47 -1.77 -6.05
CA LEU A 94 -8.02 -0.59 -5.31
C LEU A 94 -8.68 -0.50 -3.94
N LEU A 95 -9.99 -0.72 -3.84
CA LEU A 95 -10.69 -0.74 -2.55
C LEU A 95 -10.19 -1.87 -1.64
N ALA A 96 -9.93 -3.05 -2.19
CA ALA A 96 -9.38 -4.16 -1.40
C ALA A 96 -7.95 -3.88 -0.92
N TRP A 97 -7.12 -3.22 -1.74
CA TRP A 97 -5.78 -2.81 -1.33
C TRP A 97 -5.82 -1.73 -0.24
N ARG A 98 -6.76 -0.77 -0.34
CA ARG A 98 -7.05 0.21 0.71
C ARG A 98 -7.43 -0.47 2.03
N GLU A 99 -8.38 -1.41 2.00
CA GLU A 99 -8.75 -2.19 3.19
C GLU A 99 -7.55 -2.98 3.76
N PHE A 100 -6.70 -3.54 2.89
CA PHE A 100 -5.47 -4.18 3.33
C PHE A 100 -4.52 -3.22 4.07
N ILE A 101 -4.33 -1.99 3.59
CA ILE A 101 -3.56 -0.97 4.34
C ILE A 101 -4.21 -0.69 5.70
N MET A 102 -5.52 -0.48 5.74
CA MET A 102 -6.23 -0.16 6.99
C MET A 102 -6.16 -1.30 8.01
N MET A 103 -6.30 -2.55 7.56
CA MET A 103 -6.24 -3.74 8.42
C MET A 103 -4.81 -4.08 8.83
N SER A 104 -3.83 -3.93 7.94
CA SER A 104 -2.43 -4.21 8.25
C SER A 104 -1.77 -3.11 9.07
N ASP A 105 -2.30 -1.88 9.02
CA ASP A 105 -1.93 -0.69 9.79
C ASP A 105 -0.39 -0.50 9.88
N PRO A 106 0.31 -0.43 8.73
CA PRO A 106 1.78 -0.38 8.71
C PRO A 106 2.32 0.84 9.45
N ASP A 107 3.38 0.65 10.23
CA ASP A 107 4.09 1.74 10.91
C ASP A 107 4.95 2.53 9.93
N LEU A 108 5.52 1.84 8.94
CA LEU A 108 6.30 2.40 7.85
C LEU A 108 5.84 1.84 6.51
N ILE A 109 5.63 2.72 5.53
CA ILE A 109 5.43 2.33 4.13
C ILE A 109 6.65 2.77 3.32
N THR A 110 7.21 1.84 2.54
CA THR A 110 8.42 2.05 1.74
C THR A 110 8.29 1.42 0.36
N GLY A 111 9.26 1.69 -0.51
CA GLY A 111 9.30 1.22 -1.89
C GLY A 111 10.11 2.17 -2.77
N HIS A 112 10.41 1.75 -3.99
CA HIS A 112 11.15 2.57 -4.93
C HIS A 112 10.23 3.58 -5.62
N ASN A 113 10.52 4.88 -5.49
CA ASN A 113 9.77 5.97 -6.14
C ASN A 113 8.27 6.09 -5.78
N ILE A 114 7.83 5.47 -4.67
CA ILE A 114 6.41 5.38 -4.33
C ILE A 114 5.72 6.71 -4.08
N ALA A 115 6.45 7.71 -3.56
CA ALA A 115 5.91 9.04 -3.26
C ALA A 115 5.71 9.88 -4.52
N CYS A 116 6.58 9.72 -5.53
CA CYS A 116 6.53 10.52 -6.76
C CYS A 116 5.73 9.83 -7.87
N PHE A 117 5.55 8.51 -7.79
CA PHE A 117 4.82 7.74 -8.80
C PHE A 117 3.66 6.95 -8.21
N ASN A 118 3.92 5.90 -7.43
CA ASN A 118 2.89 4.90 -7.10
C ASN A 118 1.68 5.50 -6.37
N PHE A 119 1.88 6.27 -5.31
CA PHE A 119 0.77 6.89 -4.56
C PHE A 119 0.03 7.92 -5.41
N VAL A 120 0.77 8.79 -6.13
CA VAL A 120 0.17 9.81 -7.01
C VAL A 120 -0.69 9.14 -8.07
N TYR A 121 -0.21 8.05 -8.67
CA TYR A 121 -0.92 7.29 -9.68
C TYR A 121 -2.18 6.63 -9.10
N LEU A 122 -2.08 5.97 -7.94
CA LEU A 122 -3.22 5.34 -7.28
C LEU A 122 -4.31 6.35 -6.91
N LEU A 123 -3.94 7.52 -6.40
CA LEU A 123 -4.89 8.60 -6.08
C LEU A 123 -5.58 9.14 -7.33
N PHE A 124 -4.83 9.37 -8.41
CA PHE A 124 -5.40 9.77 -9.70
C PHE A 124 -6.38 8.72 -10.25
N ARG A 125 -6.00 7.43 -10.21
CA ARG A 125 -6.87 6.35 -10.67
C ARG A 125 -8.14 6.24 -9.82
N ALA A 126 -8.04 6.43 -8.51
CA ALA A 126 -9.20 6.47 -7.64
C ALA A 126 -10.15 7.63 -8.00
N GLU A 127 -9.61 8.79 -8.37
CA GLU A 127 -10.42 9.93 -8.85
C GLU A 127 -11.14 9.61 -10.16
N VAL A 128 -10.42 9.06 -11.16
CA VAL A 128 -10.99 8.63 -12.45
C VAL A 128 -12.12 7.60 -12.25
N LEU A 129 -11.95 6.68 -11.30
CA LEU A 129 -12.92 5.64 -10.96
C LEU A 129 -14.00 6.09 -9.94
N ARG A 130 -13.95 7.35 -9.48
CA ARG A 130 -14.89 7.94 -8.50
C ARG A 130 -14.92 7.19 -7.16
N LEU A 131 -13.76 6.75 -6.68
CA LEU A 131 -13.58 6.03 -5.41
C LEU A 131 -13.32 7.02 -4.26
N SER A 132 -14.38 7.67 -3.78
CA SER A 132 -14.29 8.75 -2.76
C SER A 132 -13.60 8.34 -1.46
N SER A 133 -13.70 7.08 -1.04
CA SER A 133 -13.11 6.58 0.20
C SER A 133 -11.63 6.17 0.07
N PHE A 134 -11.10 6.05 -1.15
CA PHE A 134 -9.77 5.50 -1.37
C PHE A 134 -8.65 6.36 -0.77
N ALA A 135 -8.76 7.69 -0.88
CA ALA A 135 -7.74 8.62 -0.39
C ALA A 135 -7.56 8.61 1.15
N CYS A 136 -8.53 8.04 1.88
CA CYS A 136 -8.46 7.89 3.34
C CYS A 136 -7.62 6.66 3.73
N LEU A 137 -6.29 6.78 3.59
CA LEU A 137 -5.30 5.75 3.93
C LEU A 137 -4.65 5.95 5.32
N GLY A 138 -4.89 7.10 5.96
CA GLY A 138 -4.30 7.45 7.25
C GLY A 138 -5.03 6.86 8.46
N ARG A 139 -4.40 6.95 9.63
CA ARG A 139 -4.97 6.45 10.90
C ARG A 139 -6.12 7.30 11.46
N LEU A 140 -6.19 8.57 11.07
CA LEU A 140 -7.24 9.47 11.54
C LEU A 140 -8.56 9.12 10.84
N LYS A 141 -9.57 8.81 11.65
CA LYS A 141 -10.95 8.69 11.17
C LYS A 141 -11.48 10.11 10.96
N GLY A 142 -11.96 10.39 9.74
CA GLY A 142 -12.67 11.64 9.41
C GLY A 142 -14.03 11.72 10.08
#